data_AF-A0A1V4YN07-F1
#
_entry.id   AF-A0A1V4YN07-F1
#
_cell.length_a   1.000
_cell.length_b   1.000
_cell.length_c   1.000
_cell.angle_alpha   90.00
_cell.angle_beta   90.00
_cell.angle_gamma   90.00
#
_symmetry.space_group_name_H-M   'P 1'
#
loop_
_entity.id
_entity.type
_entity.pdbx_description
1 polymer ?
#
loop_
_entity_poly.entity_id
_entity_poly.type
_entity_poly.pdbx_seq_one_letter_code
_entity_poly.pdbx_strand_id
1 'polypeptide(L)'
;MNATFLIALDVVMRIFMSVLALLVCYELNNYTADVVRSRLFVAYNKLKFSFYFLSLSLLFFLFEPLISPFPVSENVGYKYSFAMFFLELSLGFLLHTIYTALKPPHKIL
;
A
#
# COMPACT_ATOMS: atom_id res chain seq x y z
N MET A 1 -3.76 2.28 23.56
CA MET A 1 -2.87 3.13 22.73
C MET A 1 -3.42 4.55 22.77
N ASN A 2 -2.54 5.56 22.81
CA ASN A 2 -2.95 6.96 22.86
C ASN A 2 -3.55 7.36 21.50
N ALA A 3 -4.74 7.96 21.45
CA ALA A 3 -5.44 8.26 20.18
C ALA A 3 -4.59 9.14 19.25
N THR A 4 -3.83 10.08 19.83
CA THR A 4 -2.89 10.96 19.12
C THR A 4 -1.79 10.18 18.39
N PHE A 5 -1.33 9.06 18.96
CA PHE A 5 -0.31 8.22 18.33
C PHE A 5 -0.85 7.50 17.09
N LEU A 6 -2.08 6.99 17.15
CA LEU A 6 -2.73 6.35 16.01
C LEU A 6 -2.95 7.33 14.85
N ILE A 7 -3.34 8.57 15.15
CA ILE A 7 -3.50 9.63 14.15
C ILE A 7 -2.14 10.00 13.54
N ALA A 8 -1.10 10.17 14.36
CA ALA A 8 0.24 10.45 13.84
C ALA A 8 0.76 9.32 12.94
N LEU A 9 0.50 8.06 13.30
CA LEU A 9 0.87 6.89 12.50
C LEU A 9 0.14 6.88 11.15
N ASP A 10 -1.17 7.12 11.12
CA ASP A 10 -1.98 7.25 9.89
C ASP A 10 -1.39 8.31 8.96
N VAL A 11 -1.11 9.51 9.50
CA VAL A 11 -0.50 10.60 8.72
C VAL A 11 0.85 10.18 8.13
N VAL A 12 1.72 9.54 8.93
CA VAL A 12 3.03 9.06 8.46
C VAL A 12 2.87 8.02 7.35
N MET A 13 1.96 7.06 7.49
CA MET A 13 1.71 6.03 6.48
C MET A 13 1.19 6.64 5.17
N ARG A 14 0.30 7.64 5.25
CA ARG A 14 -0.19 8.36 4.06
C ARG A 14 0.89 9.16 3.35
N ILE A 15 1.76 9.84 4.10
CA ILE A 15 2.91 10.53 3.54
C ILE A 15 3.83 9.53 2.85
N PHE A 16 4.13 8.41 3.50
CA PHE A 16 4.97 7.35 2.94
C PHE A 16 4.39 6.77 1.65
N MET A 17 3.10 6.44 1.61
CA MET A 17 2.42 5.99 0.40
C MET A 17 2.48 7.03 -0.72
N SER A 18 2.30 8.31 -0.38
CA SER A 18 2.38 9.42 -1.35
C SER A 18 3.78 9.53 -1.96
N VAL A 19 4.83 9.41 -1.14
CA VAL A 19 6.22 9.40 -1.60
C VAL A 19 6.50 8.20 -2.50
N LEU A 20 6.05 6.99 -2.13
CA LEU A 20 6.21 5.80 -2.96
C LEU A 20 5.48 5.94 -4.30
N ALA A 21 4.26 6.48 -4.31
CA ALA A 21 3.51 6.71 -5.54
C ALA A 21 4.25 7.69 -6.47
N LEU A 22 4.80 8.78 -5.94
CA LEU A 22 5.61 9.72 -6.70
C LEU A 22 6.87 9.08 -7.28
N LEU A 23 7.55 8.23 -6.52
CA LEU A 23 8.72 7.49 -7.01
C LEU A 23 8.35 6.51 -8.13
N VAL A 24 7.23 5.81 -8.02
CA VAL A 24 6.72 4.96 -9.10
C VAL A 24 6.42 5.79 -10.35
N CYS A 25 5.74 6.93 -10.21
CA CYS A 25 5.47 7.84 -11.33
C CYS A 25 6.77 8.35 -11.97
N TYR A 26 7.77 8.70 -11.16
CA TYR A 26 9.07 9.12 -11.64
C TYR A 26 9.75 8.03 -12.48
N GLU A 27 9.80 6.79 -11.99
CA GLU A 27 10.38 5.69 -12.77
C GLU A 27 9.57 5.39 -14.04
N LEU A 28 8.23 5.44 -13.98
CA LEU A 28 7.38 5.25 -15.16
C LEU A 28 7.60 6.32 -16.24
N ASN A 29 7.88 7.56 -15.86
CA ASN A 29 8.18 8.63 -16.81
C ASN A 29 9.57 8.51 -17.44
N ASN A 30 10.51 7.86 -16.76
CA ASN A 30 11.89 7.72 -17.23
C ASN A 30 12.10 6.52 -18.17
N TYR A 31 11.18 5.55 -18.20
CA TYR A 31 11.30 4.35 -19.01
C TYR A 31 10.23 4.26 -20.10
N THR A 32 10.61 3.65 -21.22
CA THR A 32 9.64 3.28 -22.25
C THR A 32 8.76 2.12 -21.78
N ALA A 33 7.57 2.00 -22.37
CA ALA A 33 6.59 0.98 -22.03
C ALA A 33 7.15 -0.46 -22.11
N ASP A 34 8.05 -0.73 -23.06
CA ASP A 34 8.66 -2.07 -23.21
C ASP A 34 9.63 -2.40 -22.08
N VAL A 35 10.39 -1.41 -21.60
CA VAL A 35 11.30 -1.57 -20.46
C VAL A 35 10.50 -1.80 -19.18
N VAL A 36 9.44 -1.02 -18.97
CA VAL A 36 8.51 -1.19 -17.84
C VAL A 36 7.89 -2.59 -17.86
N ARG A 37 7.39 -3.04 -19.02
CA ARG A 37 6.80 -4.38 -19.18
C ARG A 37 7.80 -5.48 -18.83
N SER A 38 9.01 -5.41 -19.38
CA SER A 38 10.07 -6.40 -19.10
C SER A 38 10.38 -6.49 -17.60
N ARG A 39 10.53 -5.35 -16.94
CA ARG A 39 10.83 -5.30 -15.49
C ARG A 39 9.70 -5.83 -14.63
N LEU A 40 8.45 -5.45 -14.93
CA LEU A 40 7.28 -5.97 -14.23
C LEU A 40 7.09 -7.47 -14.48
N PHE A 41 7.46 -7.97 -15.67
CA PHE A 41 7.41 -9.40 -15.99
C PHE A 41 8.39 -10.20 -15.11
N VAL A 42 9.60 -9.70 -14.90
CA VAL A 42 10.58 -10.34 -13.99
C VAL A 42 10.06 -10.37 -12.55
N ALA A 43 9.37 -9.31 -12.11
CA ALA A 43 8.80 -9.22 -10.77
C ALA A 43 7.39 -9.82 -10.64
N TYR A 44 6.86 -10.48 -11.67
CA TYR A 44 5.45 -10.85 -11.78
C TYR A 44 4.93 -11.67 -10.60
N ASN A 45 5.70 -12.64 -10.13
CA ASN A 45 5.29 -13.48 -8.98
C ASN A 45 5.17 -12.67 -7.68
N LYS A 46 6.07 -11.71 -7.46
CA LYS A 46 6.02 -10.81 -6.29
C LYS A 46 4.85 -9.84 -6.41
N LEU A 47 4.59 -9.31 -7.60
CA LEU A 47 3.45 -8.44 -7.88
C LEU A 47 2.14 -9.18 -7.63
N LYS A 48 2.01 -10.41 -8.14
CA LYS A 48 0.86 -11.30 -7.95
C LYS A 48 0.58 -11.56 -6.47
N PHE A 49 1.62 -11.87 -5.69
CA PHE A 49 1.49 -12.03 -4.24
C PHE A 49 1.02 -10.74 -3.55
N SER A 50 1.57 -9.59 -3.95
CA SER A 50 1.17 -8.29 -3.41
C SER A 50 -0.31 -7.98 -3.70
N PHE A 51 -0.80 -8.33 -4.88
CA PHE A 51 -2.22 -8.23 -5.21
C PHE A 51 -3.09 -9.17 -4.39
N TYR A 52 -2.67 -10.41 -4.11
CA TYR A 52 -3.41 -11.28 -3.21
C TYR A 52 -3.51 -10.72 -1.79
N PHE A 53 -2.43 -10.13 -1.30
CA PHE A 53 -2.40 -9.48 0.01
C PHE A 53 -3.33 -8.26 0.06
N LEU A 54 -3.32 -7.42 -0.99
CA LEU A 54 -4.26 -6.30 -1.13
C LEU A 54 -5.71 -6.78 -1.17
N SER A 55 -6.04 -7.80 -1.97
CA SER A 55 -7.39 -8.36 -2.04
C SER A 55 -7.87 -8.88 -0.68
N LEU A 56 -6.99 -9.55 0.07
CA LEU A 56 -7.31 -10.00 1.42
C LEU A 56 -7.60 -8.82 2.36
N SER A 57 -6.85 -7.72 2.26
CA SER A 57 -7.10 -6.51 3.05
C SER A 57 -8.42 -5.83 2.71
N LEU A 58 -8.80 -5.81 1.42
CA LEU A 58 -10.09 -5.28 0.96
C LEU A 58 -11.25 -6.12 1.49
N LEU A 59 -11.09 -7.45 1.56
CA LEU A 59 -12.09 -8.32 2.19
C LEU A 59 -12.25 -7.97 3.68
N PHE A 60 -11.14 -7.81 4.42
CA PHE A 60 -11.23 -7.39 5.83
C PHE A 60 -11.93 -6.04 5.99
N PHE A 61 -11.62 -5.06 5.14
CA PHE A 61 -12.27 -3.76 5.15
C PHE A 61 -13.77 -3.86 4.84
N LEU A 62 -14.16 -4.70 3.88
CA LEU A 62 -15.56 -4.90 3.50
C LEU A 62 -16.38 -5.60 4.59
N PHE A 63 -15.78 -6.56 5.29
CA PHE A 63 -16.45 -7.30 6.36
C PHE A 63 -16.29 -6.65 7.74
N GLU A 64 -15.49 -5.60 7.89
CA GLU A 64 -15.28 -4.89 9.17
C GLU A 64 -16.59 -4.50 9.88
N PRO A 65 -17.64 -3.99 9.20
CA PRO A 65 -18.92 -3.68 9.84
C PRO A 65 -19.65 -4.91 10.38
N LEU A 66 -19.44 -6.10 9.79
CA LEU A 66 -20.10 -7.34 10.19
C LEU A 66 -19.42 -8.03 11.37
N ILE A 67 -18.11 -7.79 11.57
CA ILE A 67 -17.29 -8.49 12.56
C ILE A 67 -17.01 -7.59 13.77
N SER A 68 -17.19 -6.27 13.66
CA SER A 68 -16.97 -5.31 14.75
C SER A 68 -17.97 -5.51 15.91
N PRO A 69 -17.53 -5.83 17.13
CA PRO A 69 -18.40 -5.99 18.30
C PRO A 69 -18.90 -4.66 18.88
N PHE A 70 -18.47 -3.51 18.33
CA PHE A 70 -18.87 -2.19 18.80
C PHE A 70 -19.79 -1.51 17.78
N PRO A 71 -20.97 -0.99 18.20
CA PRO A 71 -21.80 -0.18 17.33
C PRO A 71 -20.98 1.02 16.84
N VAL A 72 -21.19 1.38 15.57
CA VAL A 72 -20.62 2.56 14.94
C VAL A 72 -21.11 3.79 15.71
N SER A 73 -20.36 4.23 16.72
CA SER A 73 -20.72 5.44 17.47
C SER A 73 -20.49 6.65 16.57
N GLU A 74 -21.55 7.37 16.25
CA GLU A 74 -21.59 8.52 15.34
C GLU A 74 -20.77 9.74 15.81
N ASN A 75 -20.14 9.69 17.00
CA ASN A 75 -19.67 10.88 17.72
C ASN A 75 -18.16 11.17 17.73
N VAL A 76 -17.32 10.47 16.95
CA VAL A 76 -15.90 10.87 16.83
C VAL A 76 -15.43 10.70 15.39
N GLY A 77 -15.32 11.81 14.68
CA GLY A 77 -15.09 11.93 13.22
C GLY A 77 -13.78 11.37 12.65
N TYR A 78 -13.10 10.45 13.33
CA TYR A 78 -11.96 9.72 12.77
C TYR A 78 -11.75 8.40 13.54
N LYS A 79 -12.26 7.29 13.02
CA LYS A 79 -12.02 5.96 13.58
C LYS A 79 -11.03 5.23 12.68
N TYR A 80 -9.74 5.45 12.92
CA TYR A 80 -8.69 4.67 12.27
C TYR A 80 -8.82 3.21 12.72
N SER A 81 -9.32 2.39 11.82
CA SER A 81 -9.68 1.01 12.13
C SER A 81 -8.52 0.06 11.82
N PHE A 82 -8.55 -1.14 12.41
CA PHE A 82 -7.53 -2.15 12.10
C PHE A 82 -7.56 -2.52 10.61
N ALA A 83 -8.75 -2.56 10.00
CA ALA A 83 -8.85 -2.85 8.57
C ALA A 83 -8.31 -1.70 7.71
N MET A 84 -8.48 -0.43 8.10
CA MET A 84 -7.84 0.71 7.43
C MET A 84 -6.31 0.61 7.50
N PHE A 85 -5.75 0.35 8.69
CA PHE A 85 -4.31 0.16 8.85
C PHE A 85 -3.78 -0.96 7.96
N PHE A 86 -4.47 -2.11 7.96
CA PHE A 86 -4.09 -3.26 7.17
C PHE A 86 -4.18 -2.98 5.65
N LEU A 87 -5.20 -2.23 5.22
CA LEU A 87 -5.34 -1.77 3.84
C LEU A 87 -4.18 -0.84 3.43
N GLU A 88 -3.87 0.18 4.24
CA GLU A 88 -2.75 1.10 3.98
C GLU A 88 -1.42 0.36 3.90
N LEU A 89 -1.18 -0.60 4.80
CA LEU A 89 0.03 -1.43 4.78
C LEU A 89 0.12 -2.27 3.50
N SER A 90 -0.99 -2.86 3.07
CA SER A 90 -1.03 -3.65 1.83
C SER A 90 -0.81 -2.80 0.56
N LEU A 91 -1.34 -1.58 0.54
CA LEU A 91 -1.11 -0.60 -0.54
C LEU A 91 0.34 -0.14 -0.56
N GLY A 92 0.91 0.18 0.61
CA GLY A 92 2.32 0.51 0.75
C GLY A 92 3.22 -0.63 0.26
N PHE A 93 2.89 -1.88 0.61
CA PHE A 93 3.60 -3.05 0.13
C PHE A 93 3.54 -3.19 -1.39
N LEU A 94 2.35 -3.05 -2.00
CA LEU A 94 2.18 -3.08 -3.44
C LEU A 94 3.01 -2.00 -4.15
N LEU A 95 2.92 -0.75 -3.70
CA LEU A 95 3.68 0.37 -4.27
C LEU A 95 5.19 0.15 -4.14
N HIS A 96 5.64 -0.34 -3.00
CA HIS A 96 7.05 -0.70 -2.79
C HIS A 96 7.50 -1.82 -3.73
N THR A 97 6.69 -2.85 -3.94
CA THR A 97 6.99 -3.94 -4.88
C THR A 97 7.05 -3.43 -6.32
N ILE A 98 6.15 -2.53 -6.73
CA ILE A 98 6.21 -1.89 -8.05
C ILE A 98 7.48 -1.05 -8.19
N TYR A 99 7.79 -0.20 -7.20
CA TYR A 99 8.98 0.64 -7.23
C TYR A 99 10.27 -0.18 -7.32
N THR A 100 10.41 -1.23 -6.50
CA THR A 100 11.58 -2.12 -6.54
C THR A 100 11.68 -2.93 -7.82
N ALA A 101 10.56 -3.28 -8.45
CA ALA A 101 10.55 -3.90 -9.76
C ALA A 101 11.01 -2.93 -10.86
N LEU A 102 10.60 -1.67 -10.79
CA LEU A 102 10.98 -0.63 -11.74
C LEU A 102 12.41 -0.14 -11.55
N LYS A 103 12.94 -0.15 -10.32
CA LYS A 103 14.31 0.31 -10.04
C LYS A 103 15.33 -0.56 -10.79
N PRO A 104 16.31 0.04 -11.48
CA PRO A 104 17.29 -0.72 -12.23
C PRO A 104 18.14 -1.59 -11.28
N PRO A 105 18.54 -2.82 -11.70
CA PRO A 105 19.49 -3.59 -10.93
C PRO A 105 20.79 -2.79 -10.85
N HIS A 106 21.28 -2.53 -9.63
CA HIS A 106 22.62 -1.97 -9.45
C HIS A 106 23.62 -2.94 -10.07
N LYS A 107 24.21 -2.56 -11.20
CA LYS A 107 25.43 -3.17 -11.69
C LYS A 107 26.52 -2.79 -10.70
N ILE A 108 26.82 -3.68 -9.75
CA ILE A 108 28.11 -3.68 -9.08
C ILE A 108 29.08 -4.15 -10.17
N LEU A 109 29.72 -3.18 -10.82
CA LEU A 109 30.81 -3.36 -11.78
C LEU A 109 32.12 -3.29 -11.00
#